data_AF-A0A3R7DKH2-F1
#
_entry.id   AF-A0A3R7DKH2-F1
#
_cell.length_a   1.000
_cell.length_b   1.000
_cell.length_c   1.000
_cell.angle_alpha   90.00
_cell.angle_beta   90.00
_cell.angle_gamma   90.00
#
_symmetry.space_group_name_H-M   'P 1'
#
loop_
_entity.id
_entity.type
_entity.pdbx_description
1 polymer ?
#
loop_
_entity_poly.entity_id
_entity_poly.type
_entity_poly.pdbx_seq_one_letter_code
_entity_poly.pdbx_strand_id
1 'polypeptide(L)'
;MSKSRRLVYVSENLIREAMEVARSEGKSLGVFVEESIELALLAKRLGYRLKEAADLLAVTKANRILGGTFVPLNVFNFFIKVASKDKSRSLKERWYESGKLHGKYLKEKFEDPVEAFKEFLEASRWDLNEVEVKNEGDLIKLRCFSSVLTNEGTEALLKYVEGAFHGMGYETTRSDHMKGMIILDFKGLNVKNSP
;
A
#
# COMPACT_ATOMS: atom_id res chain seq x y z
N MET A 1 40.47 7.23 -16.23
CA MET A 1 39.78 7.76 -17.42
C MET A 1 38.86 8.88 -16.96
N SER A 2 38.95 10.09 -17.52
CA SER A 2 38.02 11.16 -17.12
C SER A 2 36.61 10.76 -17.55
N LYS A 3 35.68 10.62 -16.59
CA LYS A 3 34.25 10.47 -16.92
C LYS A 3 33.85 11.74 -17.66
N SER A 4 33.58 11.64 -18.97
CA SER A 4 33.10 12.78 -19.75
C SER A 4 31.81 13.28 -19.11
N ARG A 5 31.73 14.57 -18.78
CA ARG A 5 30.53 15.16 -18.18
C ARG A 5 29.60 15.66 -19.28
N ARG A 6 28.30 15.48 -19.10
CA ARG A 6 27.26 16.04 -19.96
C ARG A 6 26.35 16.95 -19.13
N LEU A 7 25.86 18.02 -19.74
CA LEU A 7 24.92 18.94 -19.13
C LEU A 7 23.49 18.49 -19.42
N VAL A 8 22.64 18.52 -18.40
CA VAL A 8 21.21 18.22 -18.50
C VAL A 8 20.47 19.41 -17.90
N TYR A 9 19.48 19.92 -18.62
CA TYR A 9 18.64 21.01 -18.13
C TYR A 9 17.58 20.46 -17.17
N VAL A 10 17.54 21.02 -15.96
CA VAL A 10 16.63 20.66 -14.88
C VAL A 10 16.10 21.95 -14.25
N SER A 11 14.87 21.95 -13.76
CA SER A 11 14.29 23.13 -13.11
C SER A 11 15.12 23.58 -11.92
N GLU A 12 15.30 24.89 -11.77
CA GLU A 12 16.09 25.49 -10.69
C GLU A 12 15.59 25.09 -9.29
N ASN A 13 14.27 25.08 -9.08
CA ASN A 13 13.67 24.69 -7.80
C ASN A 13 14.09 23.27 -7.37
N LEU A 14 14.02 22.31 -8.30
CA LEU A 14 14.40 20.92 -8.04
C LEU A 14 15.91 20.78 -7.77
N ILE A 15 16.75 21.54 -8.48
CA ILE A 15 18.20 21.54 -8.22
C ILE A 15 18.50 22.15 -6.85
N ARG A 16 17.78 23.20 -6.44
CA ARG A 16 17.96 23.81 -5.12
C ARG A 16 17.61 22.81 -4.01
N GLU A 17 16.51 22.11 -4.14
CA GLU A 17 16.12 21.04 -3.20
C GLU A 17 17.16 19.91 -3.17
N ALA A 18 17.61 19.44 -4.33
CA ALA A 18 18.67 18.43 -4.43
C ALA A 18 19.99 18.89 -3.78
N MET A 19 20.34 20.18 -3.89
CA MET A 19 21.52 20.74 -3.23
C MET A 19 21.39 20.74 -1.70
N GLU A 20 20.21 21.06 -1.17
CA GLU A 20 19.92 21.03 0.27
C GLU A 20 20.04 19.60 0.82
N VAL A 21 19.44 18.63 0.13
CA VAL A 21 19.56 17.20 0.48
C VAL A 21 21.01 16.73 0.42
N ALA A 22 21.72 16.99 -0.67
CA ALA A 22 23.12 16.59 -0.83
C ALA A 22 24.02 17.16 0.29
N ARG A 23 23.82 18.44 0.66
CA ARG A 23 24.56 19.06 1.77
C ARG A 23 24.24 18.39 3.11
N SER A 24 22.97 18.07 3.38
CA SER A 24 22.57 17.38 4.61
C SER A 24 23.22 15.99 4.75
N GLU A 25 23.53 15.34 3.62
CA GLU A 25 24.24 14.06 3.56
C GLU A 25 25.78 14.19 3.47
N GLY A 26 26.33 15.41 3.49
CA GLY A 26 27.77 15.65 3.34
C GLY A 26 28.32 15.37 1.93
N LYS A 27 27.44 15.35 0.91
CA LYS A 27 27.78 15.05 -0.50
C LYS A 27 27.75 16.30 -1.38
N SER A 28 28.47 16.23 -2.50
CA SER A 28 28.33 17.22 -3.58
C SER A 28 27.07 16.94 -4.41
N LEU A 29 26.49 17.98 -5.03
CA LEU A 29 25.35 17.83 -5.93
C LEU A 29 25.63 16.82 -7.05
N GLY A 30 26.84 16.80 -7.61
CA GLY A 30 27.21 15.88 -8.69
C GLY A 30 27.14 14.41 -8.26
N VAL A 31 27.59 14.11 -7.04
CA VAL A 31 27.50 12.74 -6.47
C VAL A 31 26.04 12.35 -6.26
N PHE A 32 25.23 13.24 -5.67
CA PHE A 32 23.80 12.99 -5.45
C PHE A 32 23.06 12.73 -6.77
N VAL A 33 23.34 13.51 -7.83
CA VAL A 33 22.73 13.34 -9.15
C VAL A 33 23.16 12.01 -9.79
N GLU A 34 24.44 11.65 -9.68
CA GLU A 34 24.94 10.38 -10.23
C GLU A 34 24.28 9.18 -9.54
N GLU A 35 24.23 9.16 -8.20
CA GLU A 35 23.52 8.14 -7.42
C GLU A 35 22.02 8.07 -7.77
N SER A 36 21.36 9.23 -7.91
CA SER A 36 19.94 9.31 -8.27
C SER A 36 19.65 8.70 -9.64
N ILE A 37 20.51 8.95 -10.63
CA ILE A 37 20.40 8.36 -11.97
C ILE A 37 20.66 6.86 -11.91
N GLU A 38 21.66 6.39 -11.16
CA GLU A 38 21.94 4.96 -10.99
C GLU A 38 20.75 4.20 -10.38
N LEU A 39 20.10 4.77 -9.36
CA LEU A 39 18.89 4.23 -8.74
C LEU A 39 17.71 4.23 -9.71
N ALA A 40 17.52 5.30 -10.47
CA ALA A 40 16.48 5.37 -11.50
C ALA A 40 16.66 4.28 -12.57
N LEU A 41 17.89 4.03 -13.00
CA LEU A 41 18.22 2.96 -13.95
C LEU A 41 18.05 1.57 -13.32
N LEU A 42 18.38 1.41 -12.03
CA LEU A 42 18.13 0.16 -11.31
C LEU A 42 16.64 -0.17 -11.26
N ALA A 43 15.79 0.80 -10.91
CA ALA A 43 14.34 0.61 -10.91
C ALA A 43 13.84 0.12 -12.29
N LYS A 44 14.36 0.70 -13.37
CA LYS A 44 14.04 0.28 -14.74
C LYS A 44 14.52 -1.13 -15.07
N ARG A 45 15.72 -1.52 -14.64
CA ARG A 45 16.23 -2.90 -14.80
C ARG A 45 15.39 -3.94 -14.06
N LEU A 46 14.79 -3.54 -12.94
CA LEU A 46 13.86 -4.36 -12.16
C LEU A 46 12.44 -4.39 -12.75
N GLY A 47 12.19 -3.69 -13.85
CA GLY A 47 10.89 -3.66 -14.53
C GLY A 47 9.94 -2.55 -14.07
N TYR A 48 10.36 -1.66 -13.15
CA TYR A 48 9.51 -0.61 -12.61
C TYR A 48 9.61 0.72 -13.38
N ARG A 49 8.51 1.48 -13.41
CA ARG A 49 8.52 2.93 -13.65
C ARG A 49 9.02 3.65 -12.38
N LEU A 50 9.56 4.86 -12.56
CA LEU A 50 10.14 5.60 -11.42
C LEU A 50 9.08 5.94 -10.36
N LYS A 51 7.87 6.29 -10.80
CA LYS A 51 6.75 6.55 -9.89
C LYS A 51 6.37 5.30 -9.08
N GLU A 52 6.19 4.16 -9.74
CA GLU A 52 5.91 2.87 -9.08
C GLU A 52 6.97 2.49 -8.04
N ALA A 53 8.25 2.70 -8.36
CA ALA A 53 9.34 2.44 -7.42
C ALA A 53 9.29 3.36 -6.19
N ALA A 54 8.93 4.64 -6.37
CA ALA A 54 8.75 5.59 -5.28
C ALA A 54 7.54 5.24 -4.40
N ASP A 55 6.42 4.86 -5.03
CA ASP A 55 5.18 4.49 -4.33
C ASP A 55 5.40 3.22 -3.49
N LEU A 56 6.06 2.20 -4.07
CA LEU A 56 6.44 0.97 -3.35
C LEU A 56 7.32 1.27 -2.14
N LEU A 57 8.26 2.23 -2.24
CA LEU A 57 9.12 2.63 -1.13
C LEU A 57 8.32 3.33 -0.02
N ALA A 58 7.41 4.24 -0.38
CA ALA A 58 6.52 4.91 0.57
C ALA A 58 5.62 3.91 1.31
N VAL A 59 4.99 2.99 0.57
CA VAL A 59 4.18 1.89 1.09
C VAL A 59 4.99 0.99 2.04
N THR A 60 6.18 0.59 1.63
CA THR A 60 7.04 -0.29 2.44
C THR A 60 7.45 0.39 3.75
N LYS A 61 7.73 1.69 3.70
CA LYS A 61 8.03 2.50 4.88
C LYS A 61 6.82 2.58 5.82
N ALA A 62 5.62 2.83 5.29
CA ALA A 62 4.38 2.84 6.08
C ALA A 62 4.13 1.47 6.75
N ASN A 63 4.25 0.37 5.98
CA ASN A 63 4.09 -0.98 6.50
C ASN A 63 5.04 -1.28 7.66
N ARG A 64 6.33 -0.90 7.51
CA ARG A 64 7.34 -1.08 8.56
C ARG A 64 7.00 -0.29 9.84
N ILE A 65 6.54 0.95 9.71
CA ILE A 65 6.15 1.79 10.86
C ILE A 65 4.96 1.17 11.62
N LEU A 66 4.02 0.57 10.89
CA LEU A 66 2.83 -0.08 11.46
C LEU A 66 3.11 -1.48 12.03
N GLY A 67 4.38 -1.91 12.07
CA GLY A 67 4.77 -3.22 12.59
C GLY A 67 4.53 -4.38 11.62
N GLY A 68 4.32 -4.08 10.33
CA GLY A 68 4.23 -5.09 9.27
C GLY A 68 5.55 -5.86 9.13
N THR A 69 5.45 -7.16 8.86
CA THR A 69 6.59 -8.05 8.71
C THR A 69 6.43 -8.96 7.49
N PHE A 70 7.54 -9.29 6.83
CA PHE A 70 7.56 -10.24 5.72
C PHE A 70 7.69 -11.66 6.25
N VAL A 71 6.74 -12.52 5.90
CA VAL A 71 6.75 -13.95 6.25
C VAL A 71 6.54 -14.76 4.98
N PRO A 72 7.29 -15.86 4.75
CA PRO A 72 7.00 -16.76 3.64
C PRO A 72 5.54 -17.20 3.65
N LEU A 73 4.86 -17.11 2.50
CA LEU A 73 3.41 -17.31 2.41
C LEU A 73 2.97 -18.68 2.94
N ASN A 74 3.76 -19.74 2.73
CA ASN A 74 3.49 -21.08 3.25
C ASN A 74 3.50 -21.12 4.79
N VAL A 75 4.43 -20.42 5.44
CA VAL A 75 4.53 -20.30 6.90
C VAL A 75 3.38 -19.47 7.44
N PHE A 76 3.07 -18.35 6.78
CA PHE A 76 1.92 -17.52 7.12
C PHE A 76 0.60 -18.31 7.05
N ASN A 77 0.37 -19.04 5.95
CA ASN A 77 -0.81 -19.88 5.77
C ASN A 77 -0.91 -20.99 6.84
N PHE A 78 0.23 -21.56 7.27
CA PHE A 78 0.26 -22.50 8.37
C PHE A 78 -0.22 -21.83 9.69
N PHE A 79 0.29 -20.65 10.03
CA PHE A 79 -0.15 -19.92 11.23
C PHE A 79 -1.64 -19.57 11.17
N ILE A 80 -2.12 -19.10 10.02
CA ILE A 80 -3.55 -18.81 9.81
C ILE A 80 -4.38 -20.08 10.03
N LYS A 81 -3.99 -21.21 9.45
CA LYS A 81 -4.69 -22.48 9.60
C LYS A 81 -4.72 -22.95 11.06
N VAL A 82 -3.61 -22.84 11.79
CA VAL A 82 -3.53 -23.20 13.21
C VAL A 82 -4.42 -22.28 14.05
N ALA A 83 -4.31 -20.96 13.87
CA ALA A 83 -5.10 -19.98 14.61
C ALA A 83 -6.60 -20.04 14.30
N SER A 84 -6.98 -20.47 13.09
CA SER A 84 -8.39 -20.60 12.68
C SER A 84 -9.07 -21.85 13.24
N LYS A 85 -8.32 -22.90 13.59
CA LYS A 85 -8.88 -24.16 14.14
C LYS A 85 -9.56 -23.97 15.49
N ASP A 86 -9.14 -22.98 16.28
CA ASP A 86 -9.67 -22.75 17.62
C ASP A 86 -11.02 -22.01 17.64
N LYS A 87 -11.68 -21.86 16.47
CA LYS A 87 -12.93 -21.07 16.28
C LYS A 87 -12.88 -19.68 16.93
N SER A 88 -11.68 -19.13 17.13
CA SER A 88 -11.59 -17.89 17.90
C SER A 88 -12.12 -16.74 17.05
N ARG A 89 -13.15 -16.07 17.56
CA ARG A 89 -13.52 -14.69 17.19
C ARG A 89 -12.28 -13.79 17.05
N SER A 90 -11.24 -14.11 17.81
CA SER A 90 -10.00 -13.34 17.92
C SER A 90 -9.21 -13.16 16.63
N LEU A 91 -9.16 -14.12 15.68
CA LEU A 91 -8.31 -13.95 14.49
C LEU A 91 -8.92 -12.93 13.51
N LYS A 92 -10.23 -13.06 13.24
CA LYS A 92 -10.97 -12.13 12.39
C LYS A 92 -10.99 -10.72 12.98
N GLU A 93 -11.21 -10.62 14.28
CA GLU A 93 -11.15 -9.35 15.03
C GLU A 93 -9.76 -8.72 14.96
N ARG A 94 -8.68 -9.50 15.13
CA ARG A 94 -7.30 -8.99 15.01
C ARG A 94 -6.99 -8.45 13.61
N TRP A 95 -7.40 -9.17 12.55
CA TRP A 95 -7.25 -8.68 11.18
C TRP A 95 -8.03 -7.40 10.94
N TYR A 96 -9.26 -7.33 11.42
CA TYR A 96 -10.10 -6.15 11.35
C TYR A 96 -9.48 -4.94 12.06
N GLU A 97 -9.04 -5.09 13.32
CA GLU A 97 -8.42 -4.00 14.08
C GLU A 97 -7.09 -3.55 13.48
N SER A 98 -6.29 -4.49 12.93
CA SER A 98 -5.08 -4.14 12.19
C SER A 98 -5.39 -3.32 10.93
N GLY A 99 -6.39 -3.74 10.16
CA GLY A 99 -6.89 -2.98 9.02
C GLY A 99 -7.33 -1.58 9.42
N LYS A 100 -8.13 -1.47 10.50
CA LYS A 100 -8.64 -0.21 11.02
C LYS A 100 -7.55 0.78 11.43
N LEU A 101 -6.48 0.30 12.06
CA LEU A 101 -5.33 1.14 12.38
C LEU A 101 -4.65 1.66 11.10
N HIS A 102 -4.46 0.80 10.11
CA HIS A 102 -3.86 1.19 8.82
C HIS A 102 -4.72 2.21 8.09
N GLY A 103 -6.03 1.99 8.02
CA GLY A 103 -6.97 2.92 7.39
C GLY A 103 -6.96 4.32 8.00
N LYS A 104 -6.88 4.40 9.34
CA LYS A 104 -6.73 5.69 10.05
C LYS A 104 -5.44 6.41 9.65
N TYR A 105 -4.33 5.68 9.60
CA TYR A 105 -3.05 6.23 9.19
C TYR A 105 -3.10 6.78 7.75
N LEU A 106 -3.69 6.03 6.81
CA LEU A 106 -3.80 6.46 5.43
C LEU A 106 -4.67 7.73 5.30
N LYS A 107 -5.80 7.78 6.00
CA LYS A 107 -6.67 8.97 6.05
C LYS A 107 -5.94 10.23 6.51
N GLU A 108 -5.03 10.11 7.48
CA GLU A 108 -4.29 11.26 8.01
C GLU A 108 -3.10 11.69 7.14
N LYS A 109 -2.59 10.80 6.28
CA LYS A 109 -1.32 10.99 5.57
C LYS A 109 -1.45 11.23 4.07
N PHE A 110 -2.57 10.84 3.46
CA PHE A 110 -2.77 10.89 2.02
C PHE A 110 -4.05 11.65 1.69
N GLU A 111 -4.01 12.48 0.64
CA GLU A 111 -5.19 13.20 0.14
C GLU A 111 -6.27 12.24 -0.38
N ASP A 112 -5.84 11.18 -1.09
CA ASP A 112 -6.69 10.08 -1.50
C ASP A 112 -6.27 8.78 -0.77
N PRO A 113 -6.85 8.50 0.42
CA PRO A 113 -6.49 7.31 1.20
C PRO A 113 -6.95 6.01 0.55
N VAL A 114 -7.92 6.04 -0.36
CA VAL A 114 -8.45 4.86 -1.03
C VAL A 114 -7.50 4.42 -2.13
N GLU A 115 -7.04 5.35 -2.98
CA GLU A 115 -6.03 5.04 -3.99
C GLU A 115 -4.72 4.61 -3.33
N ALA A 116 -4.27 5.30 -2.27
CA ALA A 116 -3.09 4.90 -1.52
C ALA A 116 -3.20 3.47 -0.95
N PHE A 117 -4.39 3.06 -0.52
CA PHE A 117 -4.62 1.69 -0.05
C PHE A 117 -4.65 0.66 -1.19
N LYS A 118 -5.20 1.01 -2.35
CA LYS A 118 -5.12 0.17 -3.55
C LYS A 118 -3.66 -0.05 -3.95
N GLU A 119 -2.89 1.03 -4.09
CA GLU A 119 -1.46 0.97 -4.39
C GLU A 119 -0.71 0.14 -3.34
N PHE A 120 -1.06 0.28 -2.06
CA PHE A 120 -0.51 -0.56 -0.99
C PHE A 120 -0.78 -2.06 -1.23
N LEU A 121 -2.01 -2.45 -1.55
CA LEU A 121 -2.35 -3.85 -1.79
C LEU A 121 -1.62 -4.39 -3.02
N GLU A 122 -1.58 -3.63 -4.12
CA GLU A 122 -0.85 -4.01 -5.35
C GLU A 122 0.66 -4.15 -5.08
N ALA A 123 1.23 -3.29 -4.25
CA ALA A 123 2.65 -3.27 -3.93
C ALA A 123 3.08 -4.36 -2.92
N SER A 124 2.22 -4.70 -1.96
CA SER A 124 2.60 -5.52 -0.79
C SER A 124 1.98 -6.92 -0.75
N ARG A 125 0.84 -7.13 -1.44
CA ARG A 125 0.13 -8.41 -1.46
C ARG A 125 0.35 -9.13 -2.77
N TRP A 126 1.57 -9.65 -2.94
CA TRP A 126 1.98 -10.37 -4.16
C TRP A 126 1.19 -11.67 -4.39
N ASP A 127 0.45 -12.14 -3.38
CA ASP A 127 -0.51 -13.22 -3.50
C ASP A 127 -1.81 -12.81 -4.24
N LEU A 128 -2.06 -11.51 -4.42
CA LEU A 128 -3.17 -10.98 -5.21
C LEU A 128 -2.77 -10.89 -6.69
N ASN A 129 -3.60 -11.47 -7.54
CA ASN A 129 -3.48 -11.36 -8.98
C ASN A 129 -4.06 -10.03 -9.49
N GLU A 130 -5.07 -9.49 -8.80
CA GLU A 130 -5.80 -8.30 -9.23
C GLU A 130 -6.39 -7.57 -8.02
N VAL A 131 -6.32 -6.24 -8.05
CA VAL A 131 -6.99 -5.32 -7.12
C VAL A 131 -7.70 -4.26 -7.95
N GLU A 132 -9.03 -4.26 -7.95
CA GLU A 132 -9.83 -3.22 -8.59
C GLU A 132 -10.50 -2.34 -7.53
N VAL A 133 -10.44 -1.02 -7.74
CA VAL A 133 -11.27 -0.05 -7.02
C VAL A 133 -12.04 0.78 -8.03
N LYS A 134 -13.36 0.87 -7.86
CA LYS A 134 -14.26 1.69 -8.69
C LYS A 134 -15.00 2.66 -7.81
N ASN A 135 -14.94 3.94 -8.17
CA ASN A 135 -15.68 5.00 -7.49
C ASN A 135 -16.96 5.31 -8.30
N GLU A 136 -18.12 5.03 -7.71
CA GLU A 136 -19.44 5.26 -8.29
C GLU A 136 -20.20 6.31 -7.46
N GLY A 137 -19.63 7.51 -7.37
CA GLY A 137 -20.20 8.63 -6.62
C GLY A 137 -19.95 8.50 -5.11
N ASP A 138 -20.99 8.20 -4.34
CA ASP A 138 -20.89 7.99 -2.88
C ASP A 138 -20.47 6.54 -2.52
N LEU A 139 -20.42 5.64 -3.52
CA LEU A 139 -20.16 4.22 -3.35
C LEU A 139 -18.78 3.86 -3.91
N ILE A 140 -17.99 3.14 -3.12
CA ILE A 140 -16.72 2.57 -3.54
C ILE A 140 -16.85 1.06 -3.61
N LYS A 141 -16.57 0.48 -4.77
CA LYS A 141 -16.49 -0.96 -4.95
C LYS A 141 -15.03 -1.39 -4.99
N LEU A 142 -14.67 -2.33 -4.13
CA LEU A 142 -13.36 -2.95 -4.09
C LEU A 142 -13.48 -4.44 -4.39
N ARG A 143 -12.64 -4.92 -5.30
CA ARG A 143 -12.50 -6.34 -5.61
C ARG A 143 -11.03 -6.73 -5.52
N CYS A 144 -10.76 -7.83 -4.82
CA CYS A 144 -9.45 -8.48 -4.90
C CYS A 144 -9.63 -9.91 -5.40
N PHE A 145 -8.70 -10.37 -6.24
CA PHE A 145 -8.66 -11.73 -6.74
C PHE A 145 -7.27 -12.35 -6.54
N SER A 146 -7.25 -13.63 -6.17
CA SER A 146 -6.08 -14.46 -5.94
C SER A 146 -6.38 -15.90 -6.29
N SER A 147 -5.49 -16.52 -7.07
CA SER A 147 -5.52 -17.94 -7.39
C SER A 147 -4.90 -18.83 -6.30
N VAL A 148 -4.18 -18.25 -5.33
CA VAL A 148 -3.35 -18.98 -4.36
C VAL A 148 -3.83 -18.86 -2.91
N LEU A 149 -4.76 -17.94 -2.63
CA LEU A 149 -5.31 -17.77 -1.29
C LEU A 149 -6.16 -18.97 -0.83
N THR A 150 -6.01 -19.33 0.44
CA THR A 150 -6.90 -20.29 1.10
C THR A 150 -8.22 -19.64 1.50
N ASN A 151 -9.20 -20.43 1.95
CA ASN A 151 -10.47 -19.88 2.47
C ASN A 151 -10.21 -18.97 3.67
N GLU A 152 -9.39 -19.43 4.62
CA GLU A 152 -9.04 -18.68 5.83
C GLU A 152 -8.25 -17.41 5.50
N GLY A 153 -7.33 -17.49 4.53
CA GLY A 153 -6.60 -16.32 4.04
C GLY A 153 -7.50 -15.30 3.33
N THR A 154 -8.52 -15.78 2.61
CA THR A 154 -9.54 -14.93 1.97
C THR A 154 -10.37 -14.20 3.02
N GLU A 155 -10.86 -14.91 4.05
CA GLU A 155 -11.62 -14.32 5.15
C GLU A 155 -10.79 -13.31 5.97
N ALA A 156 -9.50 -13.60 6.17
CA ALA A 156 -8.57 -12.68 6.82
C ALA A 156 -8.39 -11.39 6.01
N LEU A 157 -8.18 -11.51 4.69
CA LEU A 157 -8.10 -10.35 3.79
C LEU A 157 -9.40 -9.54 3.79
N LEU A 158 -10.56 -10.20 3.71
CA LEU A 158 -11.87 -9.54 3.77
C LEU A 158 -11.98 -8.65 5.01
N LYS A 159 -11.70 -9.21 6.20
CA LYS A 159 -11.78 -8.48 7.48
C LYS A 159 -10.77 -7.36 7.59
N TYR A 160 -9.56 -7.55 7.06
CA TYR A 160 -8.54 -6.51 7.01
C TYR A 160 -8.97 -5.32 6.13
N VAL A 161 -9.50 -5.59 4.93
CA VAL A 161 -9.96 -4.54 4.01
C VAL A 161 -11.18 -3.81 4.58
N GLU A 162 -12.16 -4.52 5.14
CA GLU A 162 -13.28 -3.90 5.87
C GLU A 162 -12.77 -2.97 6.98
N GLY A 163 -11.81 -3.45 7.78
CA GLY A 163 -11.17 -2.65 8.83
C GLY A 163 -10.55 -1.38 8.27
N ALA A 164 -9.75 -1.48 7.19
CA ALA A 164 -9.08 -0.34 6.57
C ALA A 164 -10.08 0.73 6.10
N PHE A 165 -11.12 0.35 5.38
CA PHE A 165 -12.15 1.30 4.93
C PHE A 165 -12.90 1.93 6.10
N HIS A 166 -13.21 1.16 7.15
CA HIS A 166 -13.81 1.71 8.36
C HIS A 166 -12.88 2.69 9.09
N GLY A 167 -11.57 2.41 9.12
CA GLY A 167 -10.56 3.33 9.64
C GLY A 167 -10.48 4.65 8.86
N MET A 168 -10.75 4.61 7.55
CA MET A 168 -10.82 5.79 6.69
C MET A 168 -12.15 6.56 6.84
N GLY A 169 -13.16 5.98 7.49
CA GLY A 169 -14.47 6.59 7.69
C GLY A 169 -15.51 6.22 6.62
N TYR A 170 -15.38 5.03 6.03
CA TYR A 170 -16.42 4.43 5.21
C TYR A 170 -17.19 3.37 6.01
N GLU A 171 -18.41 3.06 5.58
CA GLU A 171 -19.19 1.93 6.10
C GLU A 171 -19.36 0.86 5.03
N THR A 172 -19.27 -0.41 5.43
CA THR A 172 -19.52 -1.55 4.54
C THR A 172 -21.03 -1.68 4.26
N THR A 173 -21.40 -1.61 2.99
CA THR A 173 -22.77 -1.82 2.49
C THR A 173 -22.96 -3.21 1.88
N ARG A 174 -21.89 -3.82 1.37
CA ARG A 174 -21.86 -5.21 0.90
C ARG A 174 -20.55 -5.87 1.31
N SER A 175 -20.64 -7.10 1.78
CA SER A 175 -19.49 -7.95 2.11
C SER A 175 -19.72 -9.36 1.59
N ASP A 176 -18.99 -9.73 0.54
CA ASP A 176 -19.14 -10.99 -0.16
C ASP A 176 -17.75 -11.59 -0.46
N HIS A 177 -17.65 -12.91 -0.40
CA HIS A 177 -16.40 -13.60 -0.69
C HIS A 177 -16.63 -15.04 -1.12
N MET A 178 -15.67 -15.54 -1.89
CA MET A 178 -15.46 -16.96 -2.16
C MET A 178 -13.96 -17.22 -2.16
N LYS A 179 -13.52 -18.48 -2.13
CA LYS A 179 -12.07 -18.80 -2.09
C LYS A 179 -11.27 -17.99 -3.11
N GLY A 180 -10.34 -17.18 -2.64
CA GLY A 180 -9.46 -16.36 -3.47
C GLY A 180 -10.08 -15.07 -4.00
N MET A 181 -11.32 -14.73 -3.65
CA MET A 181 -11.98 -13.51 -4.13
C MET A 181 -12.79 -12.82 -3.04
N ILE A 182 -12.62 -11.52 -2.91
CA ILE A 182 -13.48 -10.66 -2.07
C ILE A 182 -14.12 -9.57 -2.93
N ILE A 183 -15.37 -9.23 -2.60
CA ILE A 183 -16.12 -8.12 -3.20
C ILE A 183 -16.73 -7.33 -2.05
N LEU A 184 -16.33 -6.07 -1.92
CA LEU A 184 -16.76 -5.16 -0.87
C LEU A 184 -17.30 -3.87 -1.49
N ASP A 185 -18.47 -3.44 -1.03
CA ASP A 185 -19.02 -2.14 -1.39
C ASP A 185 -19.07 -1.27 -0.14
N PHE A 186 -18.55 -0.05 -0.25
CA PHE A 186 -18.43 0.90 0.84
C PHE A 186 -19.17 2.20 0.52
N LYS A 187 -19.69 2.86 1.54
CA LYS A 187 -20.28 4.18 1.43
C LYS A 187 -19.57 5.17 2.35
N GLY A 188 -19.28 6.36 1.85
CA GLY A 188 -18.69 7.42 2.67
C GLY A 188 -19.64 7.85 3.79
N LEU A 189 -19.11 7.98 5.01
CA LEU A 189 -19.81 8.67 6.10
C LEU A 189 -19.82 10.16 5.80
N ASN A 190 -20.73 10.61 4.93
CA ASN A 190 -21.01 12.03 4.75
C ASN A 190 -21.49 12.58 6.10
N VAL A 191 -20.68 13.45 6.73
CA VAL A 191 -21.12 14.33 7.82
C VAL A 191 -22.16 15.27 7.23
N LYS A 192 -23.45 14.88 7.28
CA LYS A 192 -24.55 15.80 6.97
C LYS A 192 -24.89 16.62 8.21
N ASN A 193 -24.70 17.93 8.03
CA ASN A 193 -25.43 19.05 8.64
C ASN A 193 -24.99 19.50 10.04
N SER A 194 -24.12 20.52 10.08
CA SER A 194 -24.31 21.62 11.03
C SER A 194 -25.08 22.73 10.31
N PRO A 195 -26.21 23.22 10.83
CA PRO A 195 -26.82 24.47 10.39
C PRO A 195 -25.91 25.67 10.68
#